data_AF-A0A381NHI6-F1
#
_entry.id   AF-A0A381NHI6-F1
#
_cell.length_a   1.000
_cell.length_b   1.000
_cell.length_c   1.000
_cell.angle_alpha   90.00
_cell.angle_beta   90.00
_cell.angle_gamma   90.00
#
_symmetry.space_group_name_H-M   'P 1'
#
loop_
_entity.id
_entity.type
_entity.pdbx_description
1 polymer ?
#
loop_
_entity_poly.entity_id
_entity_poly.type
_entity_poly.pdbx_seq_one_letter_code
_entity_poly.pdbx_strand_id
1 'polypeptide(L)'
;MMAVAGLIWFFYIVFHLFSVSTLHSGEASFNDFFMGLNGSVFYPVLLALLGLTILFHVYIAITRQLNNNSSVGERYKKPYPKAIPRAVAWLGAFVMFVFIVIHSFQMLTTKTADLYLQLHEIFSHPIMLAIYGFGILALSTHLYHGLTNVLQTLGFSSNKPHNLALVIVVAIGLGFASIPIGILYA
;
A
#
# COMPACT_ATOMS: atom_id res chain seq x y z
N MET A 1 1.78 3.71 -18.63
CA MET A 1 1.15 2.47 -18.09
C MET A 1 1.46 2.24 -16.62
N MET A 2 2.73 2.10 -16.20
CA MET A 2 3.04 1.82 -14.79
C MET A 2 2.54 2.91 -13.82
N ALA A 3 2.73 4.19 -14.16
CA ALA A 3 2.28 5.31 -13.33
C ALA A 3 0.75 5.32 -13.10
N VAL A 4 -0.04 4.99 -14.12
CA VAL A 4 -1.51 4.96 -14.02
C VAL A 4 -1.96 3.86 -13.07
N ALA A 5 -1.41 2.65 -13.20
CA ALA A 5 -1.69 1.56 -12.27
C ALA A 5 -1.29 1.93 -10.83
N GLY A 6 -0.14 2.57 -10.65
CA GLY A 6 0.31 3.06 -9.34
C GLY A 6 -0.61 4.13 -8.74
N LEU A 7 -1.16 5.04 -9.55
CA LEU A 7 -2.09 6.08 -9.09
C LEU A 7 -3.43 5.51 -8.60
N ILE A 8 -3.98 4.50 -9.28
CA ILE A 8 -5.21 3.82 -8.81
C ILE A 8 -5.00 3.27 -7.40
N TRP A 9 -3.88 2.58 -7.17
CA TRP A 9 -3.53 2.03 -5.86
C TRP A 9 -3.24 3.10 -4.81
N PHE A 10 -2.64 4.23 -5.21
CA PHE A 10 -2.44 5.37 -4.33
C PHE A 10 -3.78 5.93 -3.82
N PHE A 11 -4.72 6.21 -4.73
CA PHE A 11 -6.05 6.71 -4.33
C PHE A 11 -6.82 5.68 -3.51
N TYR A 12 -6.73 4.38 -3.85
CA TYR A 12 -7.30 3.33 -3.04
C TYR A 12 -6.72 3.32 -1.62
N ILE A 13 -5.40 3.43 -1.47
CA ILE A 13 -4.76 3.45 -0.14
C ILE A 13 -5.21 4.66 0.68
N VAL A 14 -5.39 5.83 0.05
CA VAL A 14 -5.95 7.01 0.74
C VAL A 14 -7.39 6.76 1.18
N PHE A 15 -8.24 6.22 0.30
CA PHE A 15 -9.61 5.84 0.64
C PHE A 15 -9.67 4.76 1.73
N HIS A 16 -8.79 3.76 1.64
CA HIS A 16 -8.70 2.67 2.59
C HIS A 16 -8.27 3.19 3.96
N LEU A 17 -7.25 4.06 4.02
CA LEU A 17 -6.84 4.72 5.25
C LEU A 17 -7.99 5.53 5.87
N PHE A 18 -8.69 6.34 5.06
CA PHE A 18 -9.87 7.08 5.52
C PHE A 18 -10.93 6.14 6.10
N SER A 19 -11.24 5.06 5.39
CA SER A 19 -12.23 4.06 5.79
C SER A 19 -11.88 3.42 7.12
N VAL A 20 -10.64 2.94 7.30
CA VAL A 20 -10.22 2.32 8.56
C VAL A 20 -10.05 3.33 9.69
N SER A 21 -9.77 4.60 9.38
CA SER A 21 -9.67 5.67 10.40
C SER A 21 -10.99 5.99 11.08
N THR A 22 -12.13 5.57 10.52
CA THR A 22 -13.44 5.63 11.19
C THR A 22 -13.45 4.85 12.51
N LEU A 23 -12.47 3.96 12.73
CA LEU A 23 -12.28 3.23 14.00
C LEU A 23 -12.13 4.19 15.17
N HIS A 24 -11.48 5.34 14.95
CA HIS A 24 -11.29 6.38 15.97
C HIS A 24 -12.58 7.10 16.36
N SER A 25 -13.66 6.92 15.58
CA SER A 25 -15.00 7.44 15.90
C SER A 25 -15.84 6.46 16.72
N GLY A 26 -15.27 5.31 17.11
CA GLY A 26 -15.93 4.29 17.91
C GLY A 26 -16.62 3.20 17.09
N GLU A 27 -17.00 2.13 17.79
CA GLU A 27 -17.53 0.88 17.24
C GLU A 27 -18.71 1.08 16.28
N ALA A 28 -19.73 1.84 16.70
CA ALA A 28 -20.93 2.05 15.90
C ALA A 28 -20.62 2.70 14.55
N SER A 29 -19.85 3.80 14.55
CA SER A 29 -19.48 4.51 13.31
C SER A 29 -18.65 3.64 12.37
N PHE A 30 -17.73 2.85 12.92
CA PHE A 30 -16.88 1.95 12.16
C PHE A 30 -17.69 0.82 11.51
N ASN A 31 -18.49 0.12 12.30
CA ASN A 31 -19.31 -0.99 11.83
C ASN A 31 -20.37 -0.52 10.82
N ASP A 32 -21.02 0.62 11.04
CA ASP A 32 -21.99 1.20 10.11
C ASP A 32 -21.34 1.55 8.76
N PHE A 33 -20.13 2.14 8.78
CA PHE A 33 -19.40 2.48 7.56
C PHE A 33 -19.12 1.23 6.72
N PHE A 34 -18.57 0.18 7.32
CA PHE A 34 -18.23 -1.05 6.59
C PHE A 34 -19.46 -1.87 6.21
N MET A 35 -20.54 -1.84 6.99
CA MET A 35 -21.82 -2.43 6.61
C MET A 35 -22.39 -1.76 5.37
N GLY A 36 -22.39 -0.41 5.34
CA GLY A 36 -22.84 0.36 4.18
C GLY A 36 -21.96 0.14 2.94
N LEU A 37 -20.62 0.14 3.11
CA LEU A 37 -19.69 -0.11 2.02
C LEU A 37 -19.88 -1.51 1.43
N ASN A 38 -19.89 -2.54 2.28
CA ASN A 38 -19.99 -3.94 1.85
C ASN A 38 -21.37 -4.27 1.24
N GLY A 39 -22.43 -3.60 1.69
CA GLY A 39 -23.78 -3.72 1.13
C GLY A 39 -23.99 -2.96 -0.18
N SER A 40 -23.05 -2.09 -0.57
CA SER A 40 -23.16 -1.28 -1.79
C SER A 40 -22.66 -2.01 -3.04
N VAL A 41 -23.15 -1.60 -4.22
CA VAL A 41 -22.61 -2.05 -5.52
C VAL A 41 -21.14 -1.64 -5.72
N PHE A 42 -20.68 -0.65 -4.97
CA PHE A 42 -19.32 -0.15 -5.08
C PHE A 42 -18.29 -1.18 -4.60
N TYR A 43 -18.59 -1.98 -3.57
CA TYR A 43 -17.65 -2.97 -3.02
C TYR A 43 -17.17 -4.02 -4.03
N PRO A 44 -18.05 -4.79 -4.72
CA PRO A 44 -17.60 -5.80 -5.68
C PRO A 44 -16.90 -5.17 -6.90
N VAL A 45 -17.34 -3.97 -7.33
CA VAL A 45 -16.67 -3.22 -8.42
C VAL A 45 -15.26 -2.82 -8.02
N LEU A 46 -15.09 -2.29 -6.80
CA LEU A 46 -13.80 -1.91 -6.26
C LEU A 46 -12.89 -3.14 -6.14
N LEU A 47 -13.40 -4.25 -5.60
CA LEU A 47 -12.63 -5.49 -5.46
C LEU A 47 -12.14 -6.02 -6.82
N ALA A 48 -13.00 -6.02 -7.84
CA ALA A 48 -12.64 -6.43 -9.20
C ALA A 48 -11.60 -5.49 -9.83
N LEU A 49 -11.79 -4.17 -9.67
CA LEU A 49 -10.84 -3.15 -10.16
C LEU A 49 -9.46 -3.33 -9.52
N LEU A 50 -9.39 -3.51 -8.21
CA LEU A 50 -8.14 -3.73 -7.50
C LEU A 50 -7.49 -5.04 -7.93
N GLY A 51 -8.24 -6.15 -7.97
CA GLY A 51 -7.74 -7.44 -8.43
C GLY A 51 -7.14 -7.37 -9.84
N LEU A 52 -7.81 -6.72 -10.78
CA LEU A 52 -7.29 -6.55 -12.14
C LEU A 52 -6.04 -5.65 -12.16
N THR A 53 -6.06 -4.54 -11.43
CA THR A 53 -4.97 -3.55 -11.48
C THR A 53 -3.72 -3.99 -10.73
N ILE A 54 -3.81 -4.80 -9.67
CA ILE A 54 -2.61 -5.37 -9.03
C ILE A 54 -1.93 -6.39 -9.95
N LEU A 55 -2.71 -7.25 -10.61
CA LEU A 55 -2.17 -8.21 -11.57
C LEU A 55 -1.47 -7.48 -12.73
N PHE A 56 -2.13 -6.44 -13.26
CA PHE A 56 -1.54 -5.58 -14.28
C PHE A 56 -0.27 -4.87 -13.80
N HIS A 57 -0.29 -4.29 -12.60
CA HIS A 57 0.87 -3.61 -12.00
C HIS A 57 2.07 -4.55 -11.88
N VAL A 58 1.86 -5.74 -11.31
CA VAL A 58 2.91 -6.75 -11.11
C VAL A 58 3.43 -7.25 -12.45
N TYR A 59 2.55 -7.54 -13.40
CA TYR A 59 2.93 -7.96 -14.75
C TYR A 59 3.84 -6.92 -15.43
N ILE A 60 3.42 -5.65 -15.47
CA ILE A 60 4.21 -4.58 -16.09
C ILE A 60 5.55 -4.38 -15.35
N ALA A 61 5.57 -4.48 -14.02
CA ALA A 61 6.80 -4.37 -13.24
C ALA A 61 7.80 -5.48 -13.60
N ILE A 62 7.35 -6.73 -13.68
CA ILE A 62 8.18 -7.89 -14.05
C ILE A 62 8.66 -7.79 -15.50
N THR A 63 7.77 -7.55 -16.46
CA THR A 63 8.14 -7.46 -17.89
C THR A 63 9.14 -6.34 -18.13
N ARG A 64 8.97 -5.18 -17.50
CA ARG A 64 9.95 -4.09 -17.59
C ARG A 64 11.31 -4.48 -17.01
N GLN A 65 11.32 -5.23 -15.92
CA GLN A 65 12.57 -5.68 -15.29
C GLN A 65 13.29 -6.72 -16.15
N LEU A 66 12.57 -7.66 -16.76
CA LEU A 66 13.13 -8.65 -17.66
C LEU A 66 13.70 -7.99 -18.93
N ASN A 67 12.96 -7.06 -19.54
CA ASN A 67 13.43 -6.31 -20.72
C ASN A 67 14.67 -5.46 -20.42
N ASN A 68 14.76 -4.88 -19.23
CA ASN A 68 15.94 -4.13 -18.82
C ASN A 68 17.15 -5.05 -18.52
N ASN A 69 16.92 -6.33 -18.27
CA ASN A 69 17.96 -7.32 -18.04
C ASN A 69 18.50 -7.92 -19.35
N SER A 70 17.70 -7.93 -20.43
CA SER A 70 18.13 -8.35 -21.77
C SER A 70 18.82 -7.23 -22.56
N SER A 71 18.59 -5.96 -22.21
CA SER A 71 19.20 -4.80 -22.87
C SER A 71 20.59 -4.43 -22.32
N VAL A 72 21.51 -5.40 -22.21
CA VAL A 72 22.88 -5.14 -21.73
C VAL A 72 23.73 -4.57 -22.87
N GLY A 73 23.84 -3.24 -22.93
CA GLY A 73 24.89 -2.52 -23.65
C GLY A 73 26.10 -2.20 -22.75
N GLU A 74 27.05 -1.41 -23.28
CA GLU A 74 28.23 -0.92 -22.54
C GLU A 74 27.84 -0.29 -21.19
N ARG A 75 28.51 -0.73 -20.12
CA ARG A 75 28.24 -0.29 -18.75
C ARG A 75 28.63 1.19 -18.61
N TYR A 76 27.68 2.05 -18.23
CA TYR A 76 27.91 3.49 -18.04
C TYR A 76 29.12 3.74 -17.11
N LYS A 77 30.10 4.51 -17.60
CA LYS A 77 31.38 4.81 -16.91
C LYS A 77 31.29 5.85 -15.78
N LYS A 78 30.13 6.46 -15.55
CA LYS A 78 29.95 7.41 -14.43
C LYS A 78 29.68 6.67 -13.12
N PRO A 79 30.31 7.06 -12.00
CA PRO A 79 29.89 6.58 -10.69
C PRO A 79 28.42 7.01 -10.50
N TYR A 80 27.53 6.03 -10.55
CA TYR A 80 26.14 6.27 -10.22
C TYR A 80 26.07 6.73 -8.75
N PRO A 81 25.20 7.70 -8.40
CA PRO A 81 24.92 7.98 -7.00
C PRO A 81 24.55 6.68 -6.29
N LYS A 82 24.83 6.56 -4.98
CA LYS A 82 24.51 5.37 -4.16
C LYS A 82 23.01 5.08 -4.23
N ALA A 83 22.61 4.33 -5.24
CA ALA A 83 21.24 3.93 -5.49
C ALA A 83 20.91 2.75 -4.57
N ILE A 84 19.66 2.67 -4.12
CA ILE A 84 19.17 1.51 -3.39
C ILE A 84 19.46 0.27 -4.25
N PRO A 85 20.14 -0.76 -3.70
CA PRO A 85 20.44 -1.96 -4.47
C PRO A 85 19.17 -2.56 -5.04
N ARG A 86 19.20 -2.95 -6.32
CA ARG A 86 18.02 -3.47 -7.02
C ARG A 86 17.39 -4.65 -6.26
N ALA A 87 18.21 -5.51 -5.66
CA ALA A 87 17.77 -6.63 -4.83
C ALA A 87 16.95 -6.17 -3.59
N VAL A 88 17.36 -5.08 -2.93
CA VAL A 88 16.65 -4.54 -1.76
C VAL A 88 15.29 -3.98 -2.18
N ALA A 89 15.22 -3.29 -3.32
CA ALA A 89 13.95 -2.77 -3.83
C ALA A 89 12.96 -3.91 -4.18
N TRP A 90 13.45 -4.99 -4.81
CA TRP A 90 12.64 -6.17 -5.10
C TRP A 90 12.22 -6.93 -3.85
N LEU A 91 13.10 -7.04 -2.85
CA LEU A 91 12.75 -7.62 -1.55
C LEU A 91 11.61 -6.85 -0.89
N GLY A 92 11.68 -5.52 -0.86
CA GLY A 92 10.61 -4.68 -0.32
C GLY A 92 9.28 -4.87 -1.06
N ALA A 93 9.31 -4.91 -2.40
CA ALA A 93 8.12 -5.18 -3.21
C ALA A 93 7.56 -6.59 -2.97
N PHE A 94 8.41 -7.60 -2.79
CA PHE A 94 8.00 -8.96 -2.47
C PHE A 94 7.34 -9.04 -1.09
N VAL A 95 7.93 -8.43 -0.06
CA VAL A 95 7.34 -8.36 1.29
C VAL A 95 5.98 -7.66 1.24
N MET A 96 5.86 -6.55 0.50
CA MET A 96 4.57 -5.87 0.29
C MET A 96 3.54 -6.79 -0.37
N PHE A 97 3.93 -7.55 -1.40
CA PHE A 97 3.02 -8.48 -2.07
C PHE A 97 2.53 -9.59 -1.13
N VAL A 98 3.44 -10.20 -0.36
CA VAL A 98 3.09 -11.21 0.65
C VAL A 98 2.13 -10.62 1.69
N PHE A 99 2.41 -9.40 2.17
CA PHE A 99 1.53 -8.70 3.10
C PHE A 99 0.14 -8.47 2.49
N ILE A 100 0.04 -8.00 1.24
CA ILE A 100 -1.26 -7.80 0.56
C ILE A 100 -2.05 -9.11 0.48
N VAL A 101 -1.40 -10.24 0.16
CA VAL A 101 -2.07 -11.54 0.08
C VAL A 101 -2.59 -11.98 1.45
N ILE A 102 -1.75 -11.90 2.49
CA ILE A 102 -2.14 -12.26 3.87
C ILE A 102 -3.29 -11.37 4.34
N HIS A 103 -3.14 -10.04 4.21
CA HIS A 103 -4.14 -9.06 4.59
C HIS A 103 -5.46 -9.27 3.84
N SER A 104 -5.42 -9.45 2.52
CA SER A 104 -6.63 -9.66 1.71
C SER A 104 -7.34 -10.95 2.10
N PHE A 105 -6.61 -12.06 2.27
CA PHE A 105 -7.23 -13.34 2.68
C PHE A 105 -7.84 -13.25 4.08
N GLN A 106 -7.13 -12.62 5.02
CA GLN A 106 -7.62 -12.42 6.38
C GLN A 106 -8.90 -11.59 6.38
N MET A 107 -8.93 -10.46 5.65
CA MET A 107 -10.09 -9.56 5.63
C MET A 107 -11.27 -10.15 4.86
N LEU A 108 -11.04 -10.90 3.77
CA LEU A 108 -12.10 -11.56 3.01
C LEU A 108 -12.76 -12.73 3.76
N THR A 109 -12.06 -13.33 4.73
CA THR A 109 -12.60 -14.43 5.55
C THR A 109 -13.14 -13.97 6.91
N THR A 110 -12.87 -12.72 7.30
CA THR A 110 -13.36 -12.13 8.54
C THR A 110 -14.86 -11.82 8.43
N LYS A 111 -15.62 -12.13 9.50
CA LYS A 111 -17.04 -11.80 9.56
C LYS A 111 -17.21 -10.29 9.69
N THR A 112 -18.01 -9.70 8.80
CA THR A 112 -18.19 -8.25 8.71
C THR A 112 -19.32 -7.70 9.60
N ALA A 113 -20.03 -8.57 10.32
CA ALA A 113 -21.14 -8.16 11.20
C ALA A 113 -20.67 -7.28 12.37
N ASP A 114 -19.47 -7.54 12.89
CA ASP A 114 -18.81 -6.70 13.89
C ASP A 114 -17.31 -6.69 13.58
N LEU A 115 -16.93 -5.85 12.62
CA LEU A 115 -15.55 -5.77 12.15
C LEU A 115 -14.67 -5.07 13.20
N TYR A 116 -15.24 -4.16 14.00
CA TYR A 116 -14.54 -3.48 15.09
C TYR A 116 -13.97 -4.48 16.09
N LEU A 117 -14.80 -5.38 16.63
CA LEU A 117 -14.36 -6.41 17.57
C LEU A 117 -13.33 -7.36 16.94
N GLN A 118 -13.52 -7.73 15.67
CA GLN A 118 -12.54 -8.56 14.94
C GLN A 118 -11.17 -7.89 14.86
N LEU A 119 -11.10 -6.58 14.60
CA LEU A 119 -9.84 -5.84 14.58
C LEU A 119 -9.17 -5.81 15.96
N HIS A 120 -9.95 -5.65 17.02
CA HIS A 120 -9.44 -5.75 18.41
C HIS A 120 -8.83 -7.13 18.68
N GLU A 121 -9.51 -8.21 18.30
CA GLU A 121 -8.99 -9.57 18.43
C GLU A 121 -7.71 -9.77 17.62
N ILE A 122 -7.70 -9.30 16.37
CA ILE A 122 -6.54 -9.40 15.48
C ILE A 122 -5.33 -8.70 16.07
N PHE A 123 -5.47 -7.44 16.48
CA PHE A 123 -4.34 -6.63 16.94
C PHE A 123 -3.94 -6.90 18.40
N SER A 124 -4.74 -7.65 19.15
CA SER A 124 -4.33 -8.23 20.43
C SER A 124 -3.25 -9.31 20.27
N HIS A 125 -3.09 -9.88 19.07
CA HIS A 125 -2.05 -10.86 18.80
C HIS A 125 -0.73 -10.18 18.38
N PRO A 126 0.39 -10.39 19.11
CA PRO A 126 1.65 -9.69 18.83
C PRO A 126 2.24 -10.03 17.45
N ILE A 127 1.97 -11.23 16.94
CA ILE A 127 2.36 -11.64 15.59
C ILE A 127 1.66 -10.78 14.54
N MET A 128 0.38 -10.45 14.73
CA MET A 128 -0.37 -9.61 13.81
C MET A 128 0.13 -8.16 13.84
N LEU A 129 0.47 -7.64 15.01
CA LEU A 129 1.14 -6.33 15.13
C LEU A 129 2.44 -6.28 14.32
N ALA A 130 3.27 -7.34 14.42
CA ALA A 130 4.50 -7.42 13.64
C ALA A 130 4.22 -7.49 12.12
N ILE A 131 3.29 -8.34 11.68
CA ILE A 131 2.92 -8.48 10.26
C ILE A 131 2.44 -7.14 9.69
N TYR A 132 1.53 -6.45 10.37
CA TYR A 132 1.02 -5.16 9.92
C TYR A 132 2.08 -4.05 10.02
N GLY A 133 2.96 -4.07 11.03
CA GLY A 133 4.10 -3.16 11.14
C GLY A 133 5.07 -3.28 9.96
N PHE A 134 5.44 -4.52 9.59
CA PHE A 134 6.24 -4.76 8.38
C PHE A 134 5.48 -4.40 7.10
N GLY A 135 4.17 -4.64 7.06
CA GLY A 135 3.30 -4.22 5.97
C GLY A 135 3.31 -2.71 5.74
N ILE A 136 3.15 -1.91 6.81
CA ILE A 136 3.22 -0.45 6.77
C ILE A 136 4.60 0.03 6.30
N LEU A 137 5.69 -0.60 6.77
CA LEU A 137 7.05 -0.26 6.34
C LEU A 137 7.27 -0.56 4.85
N ALA A 138 6.84 -1.75 4.39
CA ALA A 138 6.96 -2.16 2.99
C ALA A 138 6.12 -1.26 2.07
N LEU A 139 4.88 -0.96 2.47
CA LEU A 139 4.01 0.00 1.77
C LEU A 139 4.66 1.38 1.70
N SER A 140 5.17 1.89 2.82
CA SER A 140 5.76 3.24 2.89
C SER A 140 6.98 3.37 1.97
N THR A 141 7.89 2.42 2.02
CA THR A 141 9.10 2.42 1.18
C THR A 141 8.77 2.26 -0.31
N HIS A 142 7.83 1.37 -0.65
CA HIS A 142 7.35 1.20 -2.03
C HIS A 142 6.65 2.47 -2.54
N LEU A 143 5.78 3.06 -1.73
CA LEU A 143 5.03 4.26 -2.07
C LEU A 143 5.96 5.47 -2.24
N TYR A 144 6.95 5.65 -1.36
CA TYR A 144 7.96 6.70 -1.51
C TYR A 144 8.71 6.60 -2.84
N HIS A 145 9.16 5.39 -3.19
CA HIS A 145 9.82 5.15 -4.45
C HIS A 145 8.89 5.40 -5.65
N GLY A 146 7.65 4.89 -5.61
CA GLY A 146 6.67 5.05 -6.68
C GLY A 146 6.25 6.50 -6.88
N LEU A 147 5.82 7.17 -5.80
CA LEU A 147 5.26 8.51 -5.83
C LEU A 147 6.29 9.56 -6.26
N THR A 148 7.55 9.43 -5.82
CA THR A 148 8.64 10.31 -6.28
C THR A 148 8.78 10.29 -7.80
N ASN A 149 8.70 9.10 -8.42
CA ASN A 149 8.82 8.95 -9.86
C ASN A 149 7.54 9.41 -10.60
N VAL A 150 6.36 9.15 -10.04
CA VAL A 150 5.08 9.58 -10.62
C VAL A 150 4.95 11.10 -10.61
N LEU A 151 5.22 11.76 -9.48
CA LEU A 151 5.15 13.22 -9.36
C LEU A 151 6.14 13.92 -10.32
N GLN A 152 7.33 13.34 -10.51
CA GLN A 152 8.27 13.83 -11.52
C GLN A 152 7.70 13.68 -12.94
N THR A 153 7.11 12.52 -13.26
CA THR A 153 6.53 12.24 -14.58
C THR A 153 5.33 13.15 -14.90
N LEU A 154 4.57 13.55 -13.88
CA LEU A 154 3.44 14.48 -14.00
C LEU A 154 3.87 15.95 -14.07
N GLY A 155 5.17 16.27 -14.00
CA GLY A 155 5.68 17.62 -14.20
C GLY A 155 5.63 18.53 -12.97
N PHE A 156 5.38 18.01 -11.76
CA PHE A 156 5.36 18.82 -10.54
C PHE A 156 6.72 19.47 -10.20
N SER A 157 7.83 18.93 -10.73
CA SER A 157 9.15 19.53 -10.59
C SER A 157 10.09 19.00 -11.68
N SER A 158 11.06 19.81 -12.08
CA SER A 158 12.16 19.40 -12.95
C SER A 158 13.09 18.39 -12.26
N ASN A 159 13.15 18.42 -10.93
CA ASN A 159 13.87 17.48 -10.09
C ASN A 159 12.90 16.54 -9.36
N LYS A 160 13.39 15.39 -8.89
CA LYS A 160 12.57 14.46 -8.09
C LYS A 160 12.04 15.15 -6.81
N PRO A 161 10.71 15.23 -6.60
CA PRO A 161 10.11 15.95 -5.48
C PRO A 161 10.09 15.10 -4.20
N HIS A 162 11.29 14.73 -3.72
CA HIS A 162 11.47 13.81 -2.58
C HIS A 162 10.75 14.29 -1.32
N ASN A 163 10.79 15.60 -1.02
CA ASN A 163 10.16 16.15 0.19
C ASN A 163 8.65 15.99 0.18
N LEU A 164 7.99 16.26 -0.95
CA LEU A 164 6.54 16.11 -1.07
C LEU A 164 6.14 14.64 -0.95
N ALA A 165 6.85 13.74 -1.64
CA ALA A 165 6.60 12.31 -1.53
C ALA A 165 6.81 11.80 -0.09
N LEU A 166 7.84 12.30 0.60
CA LEU A 166 8.14 11.94 1.99
C LEU A 166 7.01 12.35 2.93
N VAL A 167 6.53 13.60 2.84
CA VAL A 167 5.43 14.10 3.68
C VAL A 167 4.18 13.25 3.48
N ILE A 168 3.80 12.95 2.23
CA ILE A 168 2.63 12.13 1.91
C ILE A 168 2.77 10.72 2.49
N VAL A 169 3.94 10.09 2.31
CA VAL A 169 4.21 8.74 2.78
C VAL A 169 4.21 8.65 4.30
N VAL A 170 4.84 9.61 4.99
CA VAL A 170 4.87 9.66 6.45
C VAL A 170 3.46 9.86 6.99
N ALA A 171 2.66 10.76 6.40
CA ALA A 171 1.28 10.96 6.82
C ALA A 171 0.43 9.67 6.66
N ILE A 172 0.54 8.98 5.53
CA ILE A 172 -0.17 7.71 5.29
C ILE A 172 0.32 6.62 6.26
N GLY A 173 1.64 6.48 6.44
CA GLY A 173 2.22 5.49 7.34
C GLY A 173 1.81 5.69 8.79
N LEU A 174 1.84 6.94 9.29
CA LEU A 174 1.37 7.29 10.63
C LEU A 174 -0.14 7.07 10.77
N GLY A 175 -0.91 7.37 9.73
CA GLY A 175 -2.34 7.08 9.69
C GLY A 175 -2.63 5.60 9.90
N PHE A 176 -1.98 4.71 9.16
CA PHE A 176 -2.17 3.26 9.37
C PHE A 176 -1.62 2.78 10.71
N ALA A 177 -0.49 3.31 11.17
CA ALA A 177 0.07 2.98 12.47
C ALA A 177 -0.87 3.39 13.63
N SER A 178 -1.67 4.45 13.45
CA SER A 178 -2.64 4.88 14.45
C SER A 178 -3.72 3.85 14.73
N ILE A 179 -4.05 2.96 13.79
CA ILE A 179 -5.12 1.95 13.95
C ILE A 179 -4.79 0.92 15.05
N PRO A 180 -3.69 0.14 14.96
CA PRO A 180 -3.33 -0.77 16.03
C PRO A 180 -2.99 -0.04 17.33
N ILE A 181 -2.40 1.16 17.27
CA ILE A 181 -2.14 1.96 18.47
C ILE A 181 -3.46 2.34 19.15
N GLY A 182 -4.45 2.81 18.39
CA GLY A 182 -5.76 3.16 18.92
C GLY A 182 -6.43 1.97 19.61
N ILE A 183 -6.31 0.78 19.03
CA ILE A 183 -6.85 -0.46 19.63
C ILE A 183 -6.12 -0.83 20.93
N LEU A 184 -4.79 -0.73 20.97
CA LEU A 184 -4.01 -1.12 22.15
C LEU A 184 -4.19 -0.19 23.36
N TYR A 185 -4.68 1.04 23.14
CA TYR A 185 -4.85 2.07 24.17
C TYR A 185 -6.28 2.58 24.31
N ALA A 186 -7.27 1.94 23.67
CA ALA A 186 -8.70 2.20 23.85
C ALA A 186 -9.25 1.48 25.08
#